data_AF-A0A535P8M6-F1
#
_entry.id   AF-A0A535P8M6-F1
#
_cell.length_a   1.000
_cell.length_b   1.000
_cell.length_c   1.000
_cell.angle_alpha   90.00
_cell.angle_beta   90.00
_cell.angle_gamma   90.00
#
_symmetry.space_group_name_H-M   'P 1'
#
loop_
_entity.id
_entity.type
_entity.pdbx_description
1 polymer ?
#
loop_
_entity_poly.entity_id
_entity_poly.type
_entity_poly.pdbx_seq_one_letter_code
_entity_poly.pdbx_strand_id
1 'polypeptide(L)'
;MTAESQAYERSLAMLRRCLSPAGFLGSPSDVDNYARIWARDGIISGLAALASGDASLVDGMRRTLLTLAQHQGLHGEIPSNVTVDGKQVSFGRLVGRVDALLWYVVGVCAYSRHTNDTSYKEA
;
A
#
# COMPACT_ATOMS: atom_id res chain seq x y z
N MET A 1 27.52 -4.40 -13.97
CA MET A 1 26.45 -4.23 -12.96
C MET A 1 27.05 -4.64 -11.62
N THR A 2 26.98 -3.80 -10.59
CA THR A 2 27.39 -4.12 -9.22
C THR A 2 26.35 -5.02 -8.53
N ALA A 3 26.71 -5.68 -7.43
CA ALA A 3 25.74 -6.42 -6.62
C ALA A 3 24.60 -5.52 -6.13
N GLU A 4 24.90 -4.28 -5.75
CA GLU A 4 23.93 -3.28 -5.31
C GLU A 4 22.92 -2.91 -6.40
N SER A 5 23.41 -2.60 -7.61
CA SER A 5 22.52 -2.29 -8.75
C SER A 5 21.65 -3.49 -9.13
N GLN A 6 22.18 -4.71 -9.05
CA GLN A 6 21.37 -5.92 -9.27
C GLN A 6 20.30 -6.12 -8.19
N ALA A 7 20.63 -5.87 -6.92
CA ALA A 7 19.67 -5.96 -5.82
C ALA A 7 18.57 -4.91 -5.95
N TYR A 8 18.92 -3.68 -6.34
CA TYR A 8 17.97 -2.61 -6.60
C TYR A 8 16.97 -2.98 -7.71
N GLU A 9 17.46 -3.42 -8.88
CA GLU A 9 16.59 -3.83 -9.99
C GLU A 9 15.68 -5.01 -9.63
N ARG A 10 16.19 -5.99 -8.89
CA ARG A 10 15.38 -7.11 -8.40
C ARG A 10 14.32 -6.68 -7.39
N SER A 11 14.61 -5.67 -6.57
CA SER A 11 13.66 -5.10 -5.62
C SER A 11 12.53 -4.36 -6.34
N LEU A 12 12.86 -3.57 -7.37
CA LEU A 12 11.85 -2.93 -8.22
C LEU A 12 11.01 -3.97 -8.97
N ALA A 13 11.63 -5.01 -9.52
CA ALA A 13 10.91 -6.10 -10.16
C ALA A 13 9.95 -6.81 -9.19
N MET A 14 10.33 -6.99 -7.93
CA MET A 14 9.45 -7.55 -6.91
C MET A 14 8.26 -6.62 -6.61
N LEU A 15 8.50 -5.32 -6.42
CA LEU A 15 7.42 -4.35 -6.20
C LEU A 15 6.42 -4.35 -7.36
N ARG A 16 6.91 -4.42 -8.61
CA ARG A 16 6.04 -4.52 -9.80
C ARG A 16 5.20 -5.79 -9.80
N ARG A 17 5.73 -6.92 -9.30
CA ARG A 17 4.95 -8.16 -9.14
C ARG A 17 3.87 -8.06 -8.06
N CYS A 18 4.09 -7.24 -7.04
CA CYS A 18 3.08 -6.98 -6.00
C CYS A 18 2.01 -5.97 -6.44
N LEU A 19 2.13 -5.33 -7.60
CA LEU A 19 1.11 -4.39 -8.07
C LEU A 19 -0.15 -5.12 -8.53
N SER A 20 -1.30 -4.62 -8.07
CA SER A 20 -2.64 -5.00 -8.52
C SER A 20 -3.42 -3.75 -8.91
N PRO A 21 -4.60 -3.87 -9.56
CA PRO A 21 -5.47 -2.72 -9.82
C PRO A 21 -5.89 -1.94 -8.56
N ALA A 22 -5.88 -2.57 -7.38
CA ALA A 22 -6.23 -1.95 -6.09
C ALA A 22 -5.01 -1.44 -5.30
N GLY A 23 -3.79 -1.52 -5.85
CA GLY A 23 -2.55 -1.13 -5.17
C GLY A 23 -1.63 -2.31 -4.86
N PHE A 24 -0.78 -2.15 -3.85
CA PHE A 24 0.23 -3.14 -3.48
C PHE A 24 -0.36 -4.29 -2.65
N LEU A 25 -0.16 -5.51 -3.15
CA LEU A 25 -0.40 -6.75 -2.42
C LEU A 25 0.68 -6.96 -1.35
N GLY A 26 0.32 -7.62 -0.26
CA GLY A 26 1.30 -8.09 0.73
C GLY A 26 2.26 -9.14 0.16
N SER A 27 1.81 -9.91 -0.84
CA SER A 27 2.62 -10.87 -1.60
C SER A 27 2.08 -11.01 -3.02
N PRO A 28 2.92 -11.26 -4.04
CA PRO A 28 2.46 -11.58 -5.39
C PRO A 28 1.88 -13.00 -5.49
N SER A 29 2.13 -13.85 -4.49
CA SER A 29 1.61 -15.21 -4.44
C SER A 29 0.44 -15.27 -3.47
N ASP A 30 -0.67 -15.88 -3.90
CA ASP A 30 -1.84 -16.10 -3.05
C ASP A 30 -1.65 -17.30 -2.12
N VAL A 31 -0.81 -17.10 -1.10
CA VAL A 31 -0.59 -18.04 -0.01
C VAL A 31 -1.04 -17.35 1.27
N ASP A 32 -1.78 -18.06 2.13
CA ASP A 32 -2.20 -17.59 3.46
C ASP A 32 -2.92 -16.22 3.49
N ASN A 33 -3.76 -15.91 2.49
CA ASN A 33 -4.49 -14.65 2.35
C ASN A 33 -3.63 -13.39 2.09
N TYR A 34 -2.41 -13.53 1.57
CA TYR A 34 -1.56 -12.38 1.27
C TYR A 34 -1.83 -11.69 -0.09
N ALA A 35 -2.67 -12.26 -0.96
CA ALA A 35 -3.15 -11.58 -2.18
C ALA A 35 -4.23 -10.52 -1.86
N ARG A 36 -3.90 -9.61 -0.93
CA ARG A 36 -4.76 -8.54 -0.42
C ARG A 36 -3.94 -7.27 -0.28
N ILE A 37 -4.62 -6.13 -0.33
CA ILE A 37 -4.05 -4.84 0.02
C ILE A 37 -3.95 -4.78 1.54
N TRP A 38 -2.76 -4.95 2.09
CA TRP A 38 -2.49 -4.82 3.52
C TRP A 38 -2.03 -3.40 3.84
N ALA A 39 -2.61 -2.77 4.85
CA ALA A 39 -2.28 -1.37 5.16
C ALA A 39 -0.80 -1.18 5.49
N ARG A 40 -0.22 -2.00 6.38
CA ARG A 40 1.21 -1.92 6.71
C ARG A 40 2.09 -2.18 5.48
N ASP A 41 1.94 -3.35 4.88
CA ASP A 41 2.81 -3.88 3.83
C ASP A 41 2.70 -3.05 2.55
N GLY A 42 1.49 -2.65 2.18
CA GLY A 42 1.21 -1.82 1.02
C GLY A 42 1.78 -0.41 1.17
N ILE A 43 1.70 0.19 2.37
CA ILE A 43 2.30 1.50 2.61
C ILE A 43 3.84 1.41 2.60
N ILE A 44 4.45 0.40 3.24
CA ILE A 44 5.91 0.24 3.22
C ILE A 44 6.42 0.04 1.79
N SER A 45 5.75 -0.80 1.01
CA SER A 45 6.04 -0.98 -0.43
C SER A 45 5.87 0.32 -1.20
N GLY A 46 4.83 1.09 -0.87
CA GLY A 46 4.58 2.40 -1.43
C GLY A 46 5.65 3.45 -1.08
N LEU A 47 6.20 3.45 0.13
CA LEU A 47 7.32 4.33 0.49
C LEU A 47 8.56 4.01 -0.35
N ALA A 48 8.85 2.73 -0.57
CA ALA A 48 9.92 2.30 -1.47
C ALA A 48 9.64 2.73 -2.92
N ALA A 49 8.39 2.64 -3.37
CA ALA A 49 7.97 3.15 -4.67
C ALA A 49 8.22 4.65 -4.82
N LEU A 50 7.84 5.47 -3.83
CA LEU A 50 8.10 6.91 -3.82
C LEU A 50 9.61 7.21 -3.85
N ALA A 51 10.42 6.44 -3.10
CA ALA A 51 11.86 6.60 -3.10
C ALA A 51 12.50 6.25 -4.46
N SER A 52 11.91 5.31 -5.20
CA SER A 52 12.40 4.92 -6.54
C SER A 52 12.10 5.95 -7.64
N GLY A 53 11.05 6.76 -7.47
CA GLY A 53 10.55 7.68 -8.51
C GLY A 53 9.92 7.00 -9.73
N ASP A 54 9.76 5.67 -9.74
CA ASP A 54 9.10 4.95 -10.83
C ASP A 54 7.60 5.30 -10.87
N ALA A 55 7.16 5.94 -11.95
CA ALA A 55 5.80 6.45 -12.08
C ALA A 55 4.71 5.37 -11.90
N SER A 56 4.96 4.13 -12.35
CA SER A 56 4.00 3.03 -12.22
C SER A 56 3.86 2.56 -10.77
N LEU A 57 4.99 2.55 -10.04
CA LEU A 57 5.01 2.19 -8.62
C LEU A 57 4.43 3.32 -7.77
N VAL A 58 4.71 4.58 -8.11
CA VAL A 58 4.13 5.77 -7.45
C VAL A 58 2.60 5.78 -7.60
N ASP A 59 2.07 5.47 -8.79
CA ASP A 59 0.63 5.27 -8.97
C ASP A 59 0.10 4.06 -8.17
N GLY A 60 0.91 3.01 -7.98
CA GLY A 60 0.62 1.92 -7.06
C GLY A 60 0.41 2.36 -5.61
N MET A 61 1.22 3.31 -5.12
CA MET A 61 1.03 3.93 -3.81
C MET A 61 -0.29 4.69 -3.74
N ARG A 62 -0.60 5.49 -4.78
CA ARG A 62 -1.88 6.21 -4.89
C ARG A 62 -3.07 5.25 -4.80
N ARG A 63 -3.06 4.16 -5.58
CA ARG A 63 -4.13 3.16 -5.58
C ARG A 63 -4.27 2.46 -4.22
N THR A 64 -3.15 2.12 -3.58
CA THR A 64 -3.14 1.56 -2.21
C THR A 64 -3.86 2.49 -1.24
N LEU A 65 -3.49 3.77 -1.23
CA LEU A 65 -4.14 4.76 -0.37
C LEU A 65 -5.63 4.89 -0.68
N LEU A 66 -6.03 4.87 -1.96
CA LEU A 66 -7.43 5.07 -2.36
C LEU A 66 -8.28 3.90 -1.90
N THR A 67 -7.78 2.67 -2.10
CA THR A 67 -8.47 1.47 -1.66
C THR A 67 -8.64 1.43 -0.14
N LEU A 68 -7.63 1.83 0.64
CA LEU A 68 -7.74 1.89 2.09
C LEU A 68 -8.75 2.95 2.55
N ALA A 69 -8.73 4.14 1.93
CA ALA A 69 -9.66 5.23 2.23
C ALA A 69 -11.11 4.84 1.92
N GLN A 70 -11.36 4.25 0.75
CA GLN A 70 -12.70 3.83 0.31
C GLN A 70 -13.36 2.79 1.21
N HIS A 71 -12.56 2.04 1.98
CA HIS A 71 -13.04 1.01 2.90
C HIS A 71 -12.85 1.41 4.38
N GLN A 72 -12.69 2.70 4.65
CA GLN A 72 -12.67 3.22 6.01
C GLN A 72 -13.95 2.85 6.77
N GLY A 73 -13.81 2.44 8.01
CA GLY A 73 -14.91 2.09 8.90
C GLY A 73 -15.70 3.31 9.37
N LEU A 74 -16.89 3.08 9.91
CA LEU A 74 -17.83 4.12 10.35
C LEU A 74 -17.26 5.06 11.43
N HIS A 75 -16.25 4.63 12.19
CA HIS A 75 -15.60 5.47 13.20
C HIS A 75 -14.24 6.01 12.73
N GLY A 76 -13.95 5.90 11.44
CA GLY A 76 -12.70 6.35 10.84
C GLY A 76 -11.59 5.29 10.86
N GLU A 77 -11.88 4.05 11.23
CA GLU A 77 -10.87 2.99 11.27
C GLU A 77 -10.37 2.66 9.85
N ILE A 78 -9.06 2.61 9.64
CA ILE A 78 -8.50 2.11 8.38
C ILE A 78 -8.46 0.58 8.44
N PRO A 79 -8.88 -0.14 7.39
CA PRO A 79 -8.82 -1.59 7.37
C PRO A 79 -7.37 -2.08 7.42
N SER A 80 -7.14 -3.19 8.12
CA SER A 80 -5.84 -3.86 8.12
C SER A 80 -5.56 -4.57 6.78
N ASN A 81 -6.60 -5.09 6.13
CA ASN A 81 -6.53 -5.52 4.74
C ASN A 81 -7.87 -5.47 3.99
N VAL A 82 -7.77 -5.40 2.66
CA VAL A 82 -8.88 -5.43 1.70
C VAL A 82 -8.54 -6.39 0.55
N THR A 83 -9.48 -7.23 0.12
CA THR A 83 -9.27 -8.04 -1.11
C THR A 83 -9.19 -7.14 -2.35
N VAL A 84 -8.52 -7.62 -3.41
CA VAL A 84 -8.35 -6.83 -4.65
C VAL A 84 -9.68 -6.40 -5.27
N ASP A 85 -10.73 -7.20 -5.11
CA ASP A 85 -12.09 -6.89 -5.58
C ASP A 85 -12.91 -6.02 -4.61
N GLY A 86 -12.35 -5.63 -3.46
CA GLY A 86 -13.00 -4.82 -2.44
C GLY A 86 -14.07 -5.55 -1.60
N LYS A 87 -14.39 -6.81 -1.89
CA LYS A 87 -15.56 -7.48 -1.28
C LYS A 87 -15.32 -7.93 0.16
N GLN A 88 -14.08 -8.19 0.55
CA GLN A 88 -13.74 -8.60 1.91
C GLN A 88 -12.79 -7.61 2.55
N VAL A 89 -13.22 -7.08 3.68
CA VAL A 89 -12.49 -6.10 4.47
C VAL A 89 -12.22 -6.68 5.86
N SER A 90 -11.01 -6.51 6.36
CA SER A 90 -10.64 -6.84 7.73
C SER A 90 -10.13 -5.62 8.47
N PHE A 91 -10.58 -5.45 9.71
CA PHE A 91 -10.06 -4.44 10.64
C PHE A 91 -9.16 -5.07 11.72
N GLY A 92 -8.74 -6.34 11.55
CA GLY A 92 -7.80 -6.98 12.47
C GLY A 92 -8.30 -7.20 13.91
N ARG A 93 -9.63 -7.20 14.13
CA ARG A 93 -10.27 -7.20 15.46
C ARG A 93 -9.85 -8.35 16.38
N LEU A 94 -9.63 -9.55 15.84
CA LEU A 94 -9.31 -10.75 16.64
C LEU A 94 -7.88 -10.79 17.17
N VAL A 95 -6.97 -9.97 16.63
CA VAL A 95 -5.52 -10.06 16.94
C VAL A 95 -4.88 -8.69 17.22
N GLY A 96 -5.68 -7.64 17.43
CA GLY A 96 -5.17 -6.33 17.87
C GLY A 96 -4.25 -5.62 16.87
N ARG A 97 -4.48 -5.75 15.56
CA ARG A 97 -3.72 -5.00 14.54
C ARG A 97 -4.15 -3.53 14.52
N VAL A 98 -3.54 -2.72 15.38
CA VAL A 98 -3.91 -1.31 15.62
C VAL A 98 -3.09 -0.28 14.84
N ASP A 99 -2.10 -0.72 14.06
CA ASP A 99 -1.17 0.17 13.37
C ASP A 99 -1.59 0.57 11.95
N ALA A 100 -2.70 0.02 11.43
CA ALA A 100 -3.18 0.29 10.08
C ALA A 100 -3.41 1.80 9.84
N LEU A 101 -4.06 2.49 10.78
CA LEU A 101 -4.29 3.93 10.72
C LEU A 101 -2.96 4.71 10.75
N LEU A 102 -2.00 4.30 11.59
CA LEU A 102 -0.71 4.98 11.70
C LEU A 102 0.08 4.89 10.40
N TRP A 103 0.15 3.71 9.80
CA TRP A 103 0.78 3.53 8.49
C TRP A 103 0.06 4.32 7.41
N TYR A 104 -1.27 4.30 7.38
CA TYR A 104 -2.03 5.07 6.41
C TYR A 104 -1.70 6.57 6.47
N VAL A 105 -1.68 7.18 7.67
CA VAL A 105 -1.32 8.61 7.83
C VAL A 105 0.09 8.89 7.34
N VAL A 106 1.07 8.03 7.67
CA VAL A 106 2.44 8.15 7.14
C VAL A 106 2.44 8.11 5.62
N GLY A 107 1.68 7.20 5.03
CA GLY A 107 1.54 7.06 3.59
C GLY A 107 0.94 8.28 2.91
N VAL A 108 -0.17 8.81 3.42
CA VAL A 108 -0.82 10.03 2.89
C VAL A 108 0.15 11.21 2.92
N CYS A 109 0.83 11.43 4.06
CA CYS A 109 1.80 12.50 4.21
C CYS A 109 2.99 12.35 3.25
N ALA A 110 3.55 11.14 3.13
CA ALA A 110 4.67 10.87 2.25
C ALA A 110 4.29 11.05 0.77
N TYR A 111 3.12 10.54 0.37
CA TYR A 111 2.61 10.68 -0.99
C TYR A 111 2.37 12.16 -1.33
N SER A 112 1.64 12.89 -0.47
CA SER A 112 1.35 14.31 -0.66
C SER A 112 2.63 15.15 -0.79
N ARG A 113 3.66 14.84 0.02
CA ARG A 113 4.96 15.53 -0.04
C ARG A 113 5.74 15.19 -1.31
N HIS A 114 5.63 13.96 -1.82
CA HIS A 114 6.31 13.53 -3.03
C HIS A 114 5.69 14.14 -4.29
N THR A 115 4.36 14.21 -4.36
CA THR A 115 3.62 14.68 -5.54
C THR A 115 3.31 16.17 -5.52
N ASN A 116 3.50 16.85 -4.38
CA ASN A 116 2.93 18.17 -4.09
C ASN A 116 1.39 18.22 -4.26
N ASP A 117 0.72 17.07 -4.20
CA ASP A 117 -0.72 16.95 -4.30
C ASP A 117 -1.34 16.91 -2.91
N THR A 118 -2.14 17.92 -2.57
CA THR A 118 -2.86 18.00 -1.29
C THR A 118 -4.33 17.62 -1.39
N SER A 119 -4.82 17.17 -2.55
CA SER A 119 -6.22 16.77 -2.76
C SER A 119 -6.64 15.61 -1.86
N TYR A 120 -5.67 14.82 -1.38
CA TYR A 120 -5.89 13.70 -0.47
C TYR A 120 -6.41 14.07 0.93
N LYS A 121 -6.45 15.37 1.27
CA LYS A 121 -6.89 15.85 2.59
C LYS A 121 -8.41 15.81 2.80
N GLU A 122 -9.19 15.46 1.79
CA GLU A 122 -10.65 15.61 1.78
C GLU A 122 -11.44 14.29 1.73
N ALA A 123 -10.77 13.13 1.78
CA ALA A 123 -11.41 11.81 1.81
C ALA A 123 -11.74 11.34 3.23
#